data_AF-A0A833WAE3-F1
#
_entry.id   AF-A0A833WAE3-F1
#
_cell.length_a   1.000
_cell.length_b   1.000
_cell.length_c   1.000
_cell.angle_alpha   90.00
_cell.angle_beta   90.00
_cell.angle_gamma   90.00
#
_symmetry.space_group_name_H-M   'P 1'
#
loop_
_entity.id
_entity.type
_entity.pdbx_description
1 polymer ?
#
loop_
_entity_poly.entity_id
_entity_poly.type
_entity_poly.pdbx_seq_one_letter_code
_entity_poly.pdbx_strand_id
1 'polypeptide(L)'
;FIGQNIYGIIRAPRAASTEAIVVSVPFRPIHSIYLDTAPSIALLLAFAKFCRKQKYWAKDIIFLITEHEQLGIQAWLDAYHGVTSGNGGVLISGDLPGRAGSIQTAINLELHSMKIASIDVKIEGLNGRLPNLDLFNLAQNMIAKEGIRQSFQRRFDVKYKNKFKNWWYHFNTLLMMITSQATGIPTGNHGLFHRFGIEAITLEGFEKPGQQSSDGNFYQVGRIVESIVRSLNNLLERFHQSYFFYLLPSTDTYISIGLYIRSLALIIGGIFVKAFSMWQRLQVSASTEDKKNTVVKQSKDNGFDIGVITSEILWAHICGVAIATSPFALTYVGKKMDFRTEDSIYFGFVAITILTLIWPFYSRR
;
A
#
# COMPACT_ATOMS: atom_id res chain seq x y z
N PHE A 1 -21.26 -23.05 9.99
CA PHE A 1 -20.92 -22.28 11.20
C PHE A 1 -21.83 -21.06 11.26
N ILE A 2 -22.27 -20.67 12.45
CA ILE A 2 -23.05 -19.46 12.69
C ILE A 2 -22.20 -18.59 13.60
N GLY A 3 -22.01 -17.32 13.23
CA GLY A 3 -21.31 -16.35 14.06
C GLY A 3 -22.21 -15.16 14.37
N GLN A 4 -21.96 -14.50 15.49
CA GLN A 4 -22.72 -13.33 15.93
C GLN A 4 -21.81 -12.11 16.06
N ASN A 5 -22.03 -11.14 15.18
CA ASN A 5 -21.39 -9.83 15.29
C ASN A 5 -22.25 -8.90 16.14
N ILE A 6 -21.61 -8.10 16.99
CA ILE A 6 -22.27 -7.08 17.82
C ILE A 6 -21.77 -5.73 17.38
N TYR A 7 -22.67 -4.78 17.15
CA TYR A 7 -22.30 -3.42 16.82
C TYR A 7 -23.15 -2.40 17.57
N GLY A 8 -22.58 -1.21 17.79
CA GLY A 8 -23.25 -0.07 18.38
C GLY A 8 -22.86 1.21 17.66
N ILE A 9 -23.80 2.14 17.51
CA ILE A 9 -23.57 3.41 16.80
C ILE A 9 -23.78 4.57 17.77
N ILE A 10 -22.78 5.44 17.88
CA ILE A 10 -22.93 6.76 18.49
C ILE A 10 -23.09 7.78 17.37
N ARG A 11 -24.23 8.48 17.38
CA ARG A 11 -24.54 9.53 16.39
C ARG A 11 -23.77 10.80 16.68
N ALA A 12 -23.28 11.46 15.63
CA ALA A 12 -22.60 12.75 15.72
C ALA A 12 -23.59 13.84 16.17
N PRO A 13 -23.32 14.57 17.28
CA PRO A 13 -24.18 15.68 17.70
C PRO A 13 -24.02 16.94 16.84
N ARG A 14 -22.92 17.08 16.09
CA ARG A 14 -22.60 18.33 15.34
C ARG A 14 -22.87 18.27 13.84
N ALA A 15 -23.27 17.13 13.29
CA ALA A 15 -23.41 16.94 11.85
C ALA A 15 -24.60 16.06 11.51
N ALA A 16 -24.96 15.99 10.23
CA ALA A 16 -26.10 15.25 9.71
C ALA A 16 -25.92 13.72 9.67
N SER A 17 -24.97 13.15 10.42
CA SER A 17 -24.70 11.69 10.47
C SER A 17 -24.47 11.04 9.10
N THR A 18 -23.94 11.80 8.13
CA THR A 18 -23.70 11.34 6.74
C THR A 18 -22.39 10.55 6.59
N GLU A 19 -21.51 10.61 7.58
CA GLU A 19 -20.20 9.97 7.57
C GLU A 19 -19.96 9.23 8.89
N ALA A 20 -19.19 8.14 8.81
CA ALA A 20 -18.90 7.29 9.96
C ALA A 20 -17.43 6.87 10.04
N ILE A 21 -16.98 6.61 11.27
CA ILE A 21 -15.68 6.00 11.62
C ILE A 21 -15.97 4.68 12.33
N VAL A 22 -15.29 3.60 11.95
CA VAL A 22 -15.43 2.29 12.60
C VAL A 22 -14.26 2.06 13.56
N VAL A 23 -14.55 1.63 14.79
CA VAL A 23 -13.59 1.03 15.70
C VAL A 23 -14.00 -0.41 15.91
N SER A 24 -13.19 -1.36 15.42
CA SER A 24 -13.49 -2.79 15.44
C SER A 24 -12.55 -3.59 16.32
N VAL A 25 -13.07 -4.69 16.87
CA VAL A 25 -12.31 -5.67 17.64
C VAL A 25 -12.78 -7.09 17.28
N PRO A 26 -11.87 -8.01 16.94
CA PRO A 26 -12.25 -9.42 16.86
C PRO A 26 -12.49 -10.00 18.27
N PHE A 27 -13.56 -10.77 18.43
CA PHE A 27 -13.76 -11.60 19.62
C PHE A 27 -13.12 -12.97 19.41
N ARG A 28 -12.23 -13.36 20.32
CA ARG A 28 -11.51 -14.63 20.29
C ARG A 28 -11.89 -15.47 21.51
N PRO A 29 -12.45 -16.67 21.33
CA PRO A 29 -12.72 -17.56 22.45
C PRO A 29 -11.41 -18.10 23.05
N ILE A 30 -11.47 -18.61 24.28
CA ILE A 30 -10.30 -19.14 25.03
C ILE A 30 -9.56 -20.24 24.26
N HIS A 31 -10.28 -21.02 23.44
CA HIS A 31 -9.73 -22.10 22.63
C HIS A 31 -9.25 -21.65 21.24
N SER A 32 -9.17 -20.34 20.99
CA SER A 32 -8.66 -19.80 19.72
C SER A 32 -7.17 -20.08 19.56
N ILE A 33 -6.75 -20.27 18.30
CA ILE A 33 -5.32 -20.36 17.92
C ILE A 33 -4.64 -18.98 18.07
N TYR A 34 -5.43 -17.90 17.92
CA TYR A 34 -4.95 -16.53 18.03
C TYR A 34 -4.91 -16.05 19.47
N LEU A 35 -3.97 -15.14 19.76
CA LEU A 35 -3.84 -14.50 21.07
C LEU A 35 -5.12 -13.77 21.49
N ASP A 36 -5.40 -13.78 22.80
CA ASP A 36 -6.57 -13.13 23.38
C ASP A 36 -6.63 -11.63 23.02
N THR A 37 -7.86 -11.14 22.94
CA THR A 37 -8.23 -9.76 22.57
C THR A 37 -9.21 -9.13 23.56
N ALA A 38 -9.48 -9.78 24.69
CA ALA A 38 -10.30 -9.21 25.76
C ALA A 38 -9.89 -7.78 26.20
N PRO A 39 -8.58 -7.41 26.27
CA PRO A 39 -8.19 -6.02 26.53
C PRO A 39 -8.72 -5.04 25.47
N SER A 40 -8.76 -5.44 24.20
CA SER A 40 -9.29 -4.62 23.10
C SER A 40 -10.78 -4.36 23.27
N ILE A 41 -11.54 -5.40 23.66
CA ILE A 41 -12.99 -5.29 23.91
C ILE A 41 -13.24 -4.35 25.09
N ALA A 42 -12.46 -4.49 26.17
CA ALA A 42 -12.54 -3.60 27.31
C ALA A 42 -12.25 -2.14 26.92
N LEU A 43 -11.22 -1.90 26.09
CA LEU A 43 -10.90 -0.56 25.59
C LEU A 43 -12.03 0.00 24.73
N LEU A 44 -12.58 -0.81 23.82
CA LEU A 44 -13.67 -0.42 22.92
C LEU A 44 -14.92 -0.01 23.71
N LEU A 45 -15.31 -0.78 24.72
CA LEU A 45 -16.46 -0.45 25.59
C LEU A 45 -16.19 0.80 26.44
N ALA A 46 -14.99 0.94 26.99
CA ALA A 46 -14.58 2.13 27.75
C ALA A 46 -14.58 3.38 26.87
N PHE A 47 -14.06 3.27 25.64
CA PHE A 47 -14.02 4.35 24.66
C PHE A 47 -15.43 4.71 24.18
N ALA A 48 -16.33 3.75 23.95
CA ALA A 48 -17.74 4.02 23.65
C ALA A 48 -18.43 4.82 24.78
N LYS A 49 -18.20 4.43 26.04
CA LYS A 49 -18.71 5.17 27.21
C LYS A 49 -18.14 6.60 27.28
N PHE A 50 -16.87 6.78 26.91
CA PHE A 50 -16.23 8.09 26.82
C PHE A 50 -16.85 8.93 25.69
N CYS A 51 -16.91 8.41 24.47
CA CYS A 51 -17.46 9.11 23.29
C CYS A 51 -18.88 9.61 23.53
N ARG A 52 -19.73 8.83 24.22
CA ARG A 52 -21.11 9.21 24.55
C ARG A 52 -21.21 10.51 25.37
N LYS A 53 -20.20 10.83 26.18
CA LYS A 53 -20.18 12.05 27.01
C LYS A 53 -19.70 13.28 26.22
N GLN A 54 -19.03 13.08 25.10
CA GLN A 54 -18.38 14.14 24.35
C GLN A 54 -19.28 14.70 23.25
N LYS A 55 -19.28 16.04 23.10
CA LYS A 55 -20.15 16.75 22.14
C LYS A 55 -19.43 17.22 20.87
N TYR A 56 -18.17 16.86 20.70
CA TYR A 56 -17.33 17.38 19.60
C TYR A 56 -17.29 16.47 18.37
N TRP A 57 -17.98 15.33 18.38
CA TRP A 57 -18.02 14.43 17.23
C TRP A 57 -18.85 15.03 16.09
N ALA A 58 -18.25 15.03 14.90
CA ALA A 58 -18.82 15.43 13.63
C ALA A 58 -19.12 14.22 12.72
N LYS A 59 -18.61 13.04 13.06
CA LYS A 59 -18.90 11.78 12.37
C LYS A 59 -19.50 10.76 13.34
N ASP A 60 -20.36 9.91 12.82
CA ASP A 60 -20.89 8.79 13.59
C ASP A 60 -19.73 7.83 13.93
N ILE A 61 -19.74 7.26 15.14
CA ILE A 61 -18.74 6.29 15.55
C ILE A 61 -19.43 4.94 15.71
N ILE A 62 -18.99 3.97 14.90
CA ILE A 62 -19.46 2.60 14.95
C ILE A 62 -18.46 1.79 15.78
N PHE A 63 -18.93 1.13 16.82
CA PHE A 63 -18.17 0.17 17.60
C PHE A 63 -18.59 -1.22 17.16
N LEU A 64 -17.65 -2.02 16.66
CA LEU A 64 -17.92 -3.33 16.08
C LEU A 64 -17.11 -4.40 16.81
N ILE A 65 -17.79 -5.45 17.27
CA ILE A 65 -17.17 -6.66 17.79
C ILE A 65 -17.57 -7.81 16.85
N THR A 66 -16.57 -8.46 16.27
CA THR A 66 -16.81 -9.50 15.26
C THR A 66 -16.38 -10.88 15.73
N GLU A 67 -17.22 -11.87 15.48
CA GLU A 67 -16.86 -13.27 15.68
C GLU A 67 -16.22 -13.85 14.40
N HIS A 68 -15.33 -14.83 14.55
CA HIS A 68 -14.64 -15.48 13.43
C HIS A 68 -13.77 -14.54 12.56
N GLU A 69 -13.11 -13.56 13.20
CA GLU A 69 -12.14 -12.65 12.57
C GLU A 69 -12.67 -12.02 11.26
N GLN A 70 -12.07 -12.42 10.13
CA GLN A 70 -12.34 -11.90 8.79
C GLN A 70 -13.75 -12.27 8.31
N LEU A 71 -14.27 -13.46 8.64
CA LEU A 71 -15.60 -13.88 8.21
C LEU A 71 -16.70 -12.99 8.83
N GLY A 72 -16.55 -12.66 10.11
CA GLY A 72 -17.46 -11.75 10.81
C GLY A 72 -17.46 -10.37 10.19
N ILE A 73 -16.28 -9.79 9.94
CA ILE A 73 -16.18 -8.47 9.30
C ILE A 73 -16.76 -8.48 7.90
N GLN A 74 -16.46 -9.50 7.09
CA GLN A 74 -17.00 -9.59 5.74
C GLN A 74 -18.53 -9.67 5.76
N ALA A 75 -19.12 -10.48 6.64
CA ALA A 75 -20.57 -10.61 6.77
C ALA A 75 -21.22 -9.30 7.23
N TRP A 76 -20.56 -8.57 8.14
CA TRP A 76 -21.03 -7.26 8.59
C TRP A 76 -20.93 -6.20 7.49
N LEU A 77 -19.84 -6.16 6.73
CA LEU A 77 -19.66 -5.23 5.62
C LEU A 77 -20.66 -5.51 4.48
N ASP A 78 -20.87 -6.78 4.14
CA ASP A 78 -21.89 -7.20 3.17
C ASP A 78 -23.28 -6.74 3.60
N ALA A 79 -23.64 -6.95 4.87
CA ALA A 79 -24.89 -6.46 5.44
C ALA A 79 -24.97 -4.92 5.43
N TYR A 80 -23.86 -4.23 5.71
CA TYR A 80 -23.80 -2.76 5.77
C TYR A 80 -24.01 -2.12 4.40
N HIS A 81 -23.41 -2.70 3.37
CA HIS A 81 -23.49 -2.20 2.00
C HIS A 81 -24.66 -2.81 1.21
N GLY A 82 -25.33 -3.85 1.73
CA GLY A 82 -26.41 -4.54 1.03
C GLY A 82 -25.91 -5.29 -0.21
N VAL A 83 -24.71 -5.86 -0.14
CA VAL A 83 -24.06 -6.58 -1.24
C VAL A 83 -23.68 -7.99 -0.80
N THR A 84 -23.52 -8.90 -1.75
CA THR A 84 -22.97 -10.23 -1.49
C THR A 84 -21.57 -10.31 -2.08
N SER A 85 -20.58 -10.55 -1.23
CA SER A 85 -19.19 -10.62 -1.66
C SER A 85 -18.78 -12.05 -2.02
N GLY A 86 -18.40 -12.27 -3.29
CA GLY A 86 -17.90 -13.57 -3.77
C GLY A 86 -19.02 -14.46 -4.31
N ASN A 87 -18.91 -15.77 -4.08
CA ASN A 87 -19.91 -16.72 -4.56
C ASN A 87 -21.12 -16.75 -3.61
N GLY A 88 -22.32 -16.54 -4.16
CA GLY A 88 -23.57 -16.58 -3.41
C GLY A 88 -23.75 -17.91 -2.66
N GLY A 89 -24.20 -17.84 -1.41
CA GLY A 89 -24.44 -18.99 -0.54
C GLY A 89 -23.24 -19.45 0.31
N VAL A 90 -22.03 -18.90 0.10
CA VAL A 90 -20.85 -19.23 0.92
C VAL A 90 -20.85 -18.47 2.24
N LEU A 91 -21.12 -17.16 2.17
CA LEU A 91 -21.25 -16.29 3.34
C LEU A 91 -22.62 -15.61 3.26
N ILE A 92 -23.45 -15.86 4.27
CA ILE A 92 -24.79 -15.29 4.34
C ILE A 92 -24.74 -14.19 5.40
N SER A 93 -24.83 -12.94 4.94
CA SER A 93 -24.93 -11.78 5.82
C SER A 93 -26.32 -11.71 6.45
N GLY A 94 -26.39 -11.37 7.73
CA GLY A 94 -27.67 -11.07 8.39
C GLY A 94 -28.18 -9.67 8.04
N ASP A 95 -29.35 -9.32 8.58
CA ASP A 95 -29.91 -7.97 8.44
C ASP A 95 -29.37 -7.02 9.52
N LEU A 96 -29.18 -5.75 9.15
CA LEU A 96 -28.79 -4.69 10.09
C LEU A 96 -30.01 -3.82 10.40
N PRO A 97 -30.49 -3.78 11.66
CA PRO A 97 -31.65 -2.96 12.04
C PRO A 97 -31.40 -1.45 11.91
N GLY A 98 -30.13 -1.03 11.88
CA GLY A 98 -29.76 0.37 11.65
C GLY A 98 -28.35 0.51 11.10
N ARG A 99 -28.14 1.53 10.26
CA ARG A 99 -26.86 1.86 9.63
C ARG A 99 -26.45 3.30 9.94
N ALA A 100 -25.15 3.57 9.87
CA ALA A 100 -24.63 4.93 9.89
C ALA A 100 -24.45 5.48 8.48
N GLY A 101 -23.90 6.69 8.36
CA GLY A 101 -23.51 7.25 7.08
C GLY A 101 -22.39 6.48 6.37
N SER A 102 -21.82 7.06 5.31
CA SER A 102 -20.73 6.41 4.59
C SER A 102 -19.51 6.24 5.48
N ILE A 103 -18.97 5.01 5.56
CA ILE A 103 -17.78 4.74 6.36
C ILE A 103 -16.58 5.36 5.65
N GLN A 104 -15.88 6.23 6.35
CA GLN A 104 -14.70 6.92 5.85
C GLN A 104 -13.45 6.10 6.17
N THR A 105 -13.34 5.66 7.42
CA THR A 105 -12.16 5.00 7.95
C THR A 105 -12.51 3.94 8.99
N ALA A 106 -11.65 2.95 9.14
CA ALA A 106 -11.77 1.92 10.16
C ALA A 106 -10.46 1.70 10.93
N ILE A 107 -10.56 1.48 12.23
CA ILE A 107 -9.43 1.16 13.10
C ILE A 107 -9.75 -0.15 13.80
N ASN A 108 -8.93 -1.17 13.58
CA ASN A 108 -9.08 -2.45 14.24
C ASN A 108 -8.09 -2.54 15.41
N LEU A 109 -8.54 -2.98 16.58
CA LEU A 109 -7.71 -3.10 17.78
C LEU A 109 -7.46 -4.57 18.12
N GLU A 110 -6.18 -4.95 18.22
CA GLU A 110 -5.69 -6.29 18.57
C GLU A 110 -4.68 -6.20 19.71
N LEU A 111 -5.13 -5.77 20.88
CA LEU A 111 -4.37 -5.69 22.12
C LEU A 111 -4.40 -7.02 22.87
N HIS A 112 -3.22 -7.58 23.16
CA HIS A 112 -3.07 -8.90 23.80
C HIS A 112 -2.85 -8.85 25.32
N SER A 113 -2.65 -7.66 25.88
CA SER A 113 -2.44 -7.46 27.31
C SER A 113 -2.92 -6.08 27.73
N MET A 114 -3.25 -5.91 29.01
CA MET A 114 -3.51 -4.59 29.60
C MET A 114 -2.21 -3.77 29.74
N LYS A 115 -1.05 -4.42 29.74
CA LYS A 115 0.27 -3.78 29.88
C LYS A 115 1.00 -3.78 28.53
N ILE A 116 0.67 -2.80 27.69
CA ILE A 116 1.21 -2.70 26.33
C ILE A 116 2.56 -1.98 26.35
N ALA A 117 3.61 -2.64 25.88
CA ALA A 117 4.95 -2.06 25.77
C ALA A 117 5.25 -1.55 24.35
N SER A 118 4.66 -2.20 23.34
CA SER A 118 4.79 -1.80 21.95
C SER A 118 3.50 -2.02 21.18
N ILE A 119 3.28 -1.17 20.17
CA ILE A 119 2.15 -1.28 19.25
C ILE A 119 2.72 -1.44 17.83
N ASP A 120 2.32 -2.53 17.18
CA ASP A 120 2.59 -2.80 15.78
C ASP A 120 1.41 -2.33 14.93
N VAL A 121 1.69 -1.57 13.88
CA VAL A 121 0.65 -1.09 12.95
C VAL A 121 0.64 -1.98 11.71
N LYS A 122 -0.43 -2.77 11.53
CA LYS A 122 -0.60 -3.62 10.35
C LYS A 122 -1.40 -2.89 9.27
N ILE A 123 -0.98 -3.05 8.01
CA ILE A 123 -1.55 -2.33 6.87
C ILE A 123 -1.78 -3.19 5.62
N GLU A 124 -1.28 -4.43 5.60
CA GLU A 124 -1.37 -5.28 4.43
C GLU A 124 -2.79 -5.82 4.26
N GLY A 125 -3.46 -5.37 3.19
CA GLY A 125 -4.80 -5.78 2.82
C GLY A 125 -4.88 -6.91 1.80
N LEU A 126 -6.13 -7.23 1.43
CA LEU A 126 -6.42 -8.20 0.37
C LEU A 126 -5.75 -7.81 -0.95
N ASN A 127 -5.16 -8.79 -1.63
CA ASN A 127 -4.48 -8.63 -2.92
C ASN A 127 -3.40 -7.52 -2.92
N GLY A 128 -2.78 -7.29 -1.75
CA GLY A 128 -1.74 -6.28 -1.59
C GLY A 128 -2.24 -4.84 -1.62
N ARG A 129 -3.55 -4.60 -1.43
CA ARG A 129 -4.08 -3.25 -1.26
C ARG A 129 -3.60 -2.66 0.08
N LEU A 130 -3.20 -1.39 0.06
CA LEU A 130 -2.71 -0.67 1.23
C LEU A 130 -3.66 0.50 1.56
N PRO A 131 -3.73 0.92 2.83
CA PRO A 131 -4.37 2.16 3.22
C PRO A 131 -3.62 3.37 2.65
N ASN A 132 -4.24 4.53 2.71
CA ASN A 132 -3.51 5.77 2.51
C ASN A 132 -2.37 5.93 3.54
N LEU A 133 -1.18 6.30 3.07
CA LEU A 133 0.03 6.46 3.89
C LEU A 133 -0.16 7.44 5.06
N ASP A 134 -1.01 8.47 4.91
CA ASP A 134 -1.25 9.43 5.98
C ASP A 134 -1.95 8.81 7.19
N LEU A 135 -2.80 7.80 6.99
CA LEU A 135 -3.43 7.06 8.08
C LEU A 135 -2.39 6.27 8.88
N PHE A 136 -1.45 5.64 8.19
CA PHE A 136 -0.32 4.96 8.82
C PHE A 136 0.57 5.94 9.59
N ASN A 137 0.97 7.05 8.96
CA ASN A 137 1.80 8.08 9.58
C ASN A 137 1.11 8.69 10.81
N LEU A 138 -0.20 8.96 10.73
CA LEU A 138 -0.98 9.43 11.86
C LEU A 138 -0.91 8.45 13.03
N ALA A 139 -1.11 7.16 12.77
CA ALA A 139 -1.05 6.14 13.81
C ALA A 139 0.34 6.07 14.47
N GLN A 140 1.41 5.99 13.67
CA GLN A 140 2.78 5.97 14.20
C GLN A 140 3.07 7.23 15.02
N ASN A 141 2.78 8.41 14.50
CA ASN A 141 3.00 9.67 15.21
C ASN A 141 2.23 9.74 16.53
N MET A 142 0.99 9.24 16.60
CA MET A 142 0.22 9.20 17.85
C MET A 142 0.81 8.19 18.85
N ILE A 143 1.29 7.04 18.40
CA ILE A 143 1.97 6.04 19.24
C ILE A 143 3.26 6.63 19.84
N ALA A 144 4.11 7.22 19.01
CA ALA A 144 5.34 7.87 19.45
C ALA A 144 5.09 9.02 20.43
N LYS A 145 4.05 9.83 20.18
CA LYS A 145 3.69 10.98 21.04
C LYS A 145 3.29 10.56 22.45
N GLU A 146 2.62 9.42 22.60
CA GLU A 146 2.24 8.88 23.91
C GLU A 146 3.37 8.08 24.59
N GLY A 147 4.56 8.02 23.97
CA GLY A 147 5.75 7.38 24.55
C GLY A 147 5.74 5.86 24.47
N ILE A 148 4.84 5.26 23.68
CA ILE A 148 4.81 3.82 23.43
C ILE A 148 5.74 3.49 22.26
N ARG A 149 6.40 2.33 22.30
CA ARG A 149 7.26 1.89 21.20
C ARG A 149 6.42 1.49 20.00
N GLN A 150 6.54 2.24 18.91
CA GLN A 150 5.97 1.87 17.62
C GLN A 150 6.80 0.79 16.94
N SER A 151 6.12 -0.12 16.25
CA SER A 151 6.74 -1.10 15.37
C SER A 151 5.97 -1.23 14.07
N PHE A 152 6.64 -1.81 13.08
CA PHE A 152 6.04 -2.28 11.84
C PHE A 152 6.62 -3.65 11.53
N GLN A 153 5.79 -4.63 11.16
CA GLN A 153 6.22 -6.01 10.93
C GLN A 153 6.97 -6.60 12.15
N ARG A 154 6.57 -6.21 13.37
CA ARG A 154 7.21 -6.56 14.65
C ARG A 154 8.69 -6.14 14.73
N ARG A 155 9.09 -5.15 13.93
CA ARG A 155 10.43 -4.56 13.92
C ARG A 155 10.37 -3.13 14.44
N PHE A 156 11.37 -2.78 15.22
CA PHE A 156 11.50 -1.48 15.85
C PHE A 156 12.50 -0.62 15.08
N ASP A 157 12.32 0.70 15.12
CA ASP A 157 13.32 1.60 14.54
C ASP A 157 14.58 1.62 15.40
N VAL A 158 15.61 0.92 14.93
CA VAL A 158 16.92 0.83 15.59
C VAL A 158 17.95 1.55 14.73
N LYS A 159 18.61 2.57 15.31
CA LYS A 159 19.70 3.28 14.63
C LYS A 159 21.04 2.61 14.96
N TYR A 160 21.60 1.87 14.00
CA TYR A 160 22.94 1.28 14.14
C TYR A 160 24.04 2.30 13.78
N LYS A 161 25.15 2.30 14.53
CA LYS A 161 26.34 3.10 14.19
C LYS A 161 26.92 2.75 12.81
N ASN A 162 26.90 1.47 12.45
CA ASN A 162 27.36 1.00 11.14
C ASN A 162 26.27 1.20 10.08
N LYS A 163 26.55 2.04 9.07
CA LYS A 163 25.64 2.34 7.95
C LYS A 163 25.18 1.09 7.20
N PHE A 164 26.09 0.13 6.95
CA PHE A 164 25.74 -1.10 6.22
C PHE A 164 24.76 -1.96 7.02
N LYS A 165 24.98 -2.09 8.34
CA LYS A 165 24.08 -2.83 9.23
C LYS A 165 22.69 -2.16 9.29
N ASN A 166 22.66 -0.83 9.32
CA ASN A 166 21.41 -0.08 9.29
C ASN A 166 20.64 -0.30 7.97
N TRP A 167 21.33 -0.20 6.84
CA TRP A 167 20.76 -0.47 5.52
C TRP A 167 20.24 -1.91 5.42
N TRP A 168 21.02 -2.90 5.87
CA TRP A 168 20.60 -4.30 5.89
C TRP A 168 19.37 -4.52 6.77
N TYR A 169 19.28 -3.85 7.92
CA TYR A 169 18.12 -3.93 8.80
C TYR A 169 16.85 -3.42 8.09
N HIS A 170 16.92 -2.24 7.46
CA HIS A 170 15.83 -1.66 6.67
C HIS A 170 15.44 -2.52 5.47
N PHE A 171 16.43 -3.09 4.78
CA PHE A 171 16.20 -4.01 3.66
C PHE A 171 15.44 -5.26 4.10
N ASN A 172 15.77 -5.83 5.26
CA ASN A 172 15.04 -6.99 5.79
C ASN A 172 13.59 -6.63 6.18
N THR A 173 13.36 -5.46 6.77
CA THR A 173 11.99 -4.97 7.05
C THR A 173 11.19 -4.81 5.76
N LEU A 174 11.79 -4.18 4.76
CA LEU A 174 11.20 -4.00 3.44
C LEU A 174 10.84 -5.35 2.80
N LEU A 175 11.76 -6.31 2.85
CA LEU A 175 11.56 -7.65 2.31
C LEU A 175 10.42 -8.37 3.04
N MET A 176 10.31 -8.24 4.36
CA MET A 176 9.19 -8.80 5.14
C MET A 176 7.86 -8.25 4.66
N MET A 177 7.73 -6.93 4.49
CA MET A 177 6.52 -6.32 3.93
C MET A 177 6.20 -6.88 2.54
N ILE A 178 7.18 -6.93 1.63
CA ILE A 178 6.98 -7.44 0.26
C ILE A 178 6.53 -8.91 0.31
N THR A 179 7.16 -9.74 1.13
CA THR A 179 6.79 -11.17 1.23
C THR A 179 5.40 -11.36 1.80
N SER A 180 5.01 -10.59 2.82
CA SER A 180 3.66 -10.63 3.39
C SER A 180 2.63 -10.17 2.36
N GLN A 181 2.87 -9.05 1.69
CA GLN A 181 1.99 -8.49 0.67
C GLN A 181 1.84 -9.42 -0.55
N ALA A 182 2.92 -10.11 -0.93
CA ALA A 182 2.92 -11.06 -2.06
C ALA A 182 1.99 -12.26 -1.84
N THR A 183 1.66 -12.60 -0.58
CA THR A 183 0.67 -13.66 -0.30
C THR A 183 -0.75 -13.25 -0.71
N GLY A 184 -1.02 -11.94 -0.82
CA GLY A 184 -2.37 -11.40 -1.05
C GLY A 184 -3.34 -11.60 0.10
N ILE A 185 -2.90 -12.20 1.21
CA ILE A 185 -3.71 -12.45 2.41
C ILE A 185 -3.54 -11.26 3.35
N PRO A 186 -4.64 -10.69 3.89
CA PRO A 186 -4.55 -9.55 4.77
C PRO A 186 -3.97 -9.96 6.14
N THR A 187 -3.11 -9.11 6.70
CA THR A 187 -2.45 -9.37 8.00
C THR A 187 -3.36 -9.15 9.20
N GLY A 188 -4.51 -8.52 8.97
CA GLY A 188 -5.56 -8.37 9.96
C GLY A 188 -6.88 -8.02 9.34
N ASN A 189 -7.86 -7.82 10.23
CA ASN A 189 -9.24 -7.51 9.91
C ASN A 189 -9.46 -6.23 9.08
N HIS A 190 -8.53 -5.27 9.17
CA HIS A 190 -8.54 -4.05 8.36
C HIS A 190 -8.55 -4.33 6.85
N GLY A 191 -7.94 -5.43 6.41
CA GLY A 191 -7.76 -5.72 4.99
C GLY A 191 -9.05 -5.89 4.19
N LEU A 192 -10.15 -6.26 4.85
CA LEU A 192 -11.47 -6.43 4.23
C LEU A 192 -12.16 -5.10 3.92
N PHE A 193 -11.91 -4.08 4.75
CA PHE A 193 -12.47 -2.74 4.57
C PHE A 193 -12.01 -2.10 3.26
N HIS A 194 -10.77 -2.38 2.84
CA HIS A 194 -10.22 -1.83 1.61
C HIS A 194 -11.05 -2.19 0.38
N ARG A 195 -11.67 -3.38 0.33
CA ARG A 195 -12.55 -3.77 -0.79
C ARG A 195 -13.69 -2.78 -1.01
N PHE A 196 -14.20 -2.18 0.07
CA PHE A 196 -15.30 -1.21 0.05
C PHE A 196 -14.82 0.24 -0.10
N GLY A 197 -13.53 0.45 -0.39
CA GLY A 197 -12.96 1.80 -0.47
C GLY A 197 -12.87 2.51 0.88
N ILE A 198 -12.81 1.73 1.97
CA ILE A 198 -12.65 2.23 3.33
C ILE A 198 -11.17 2.10 3.72
N GLU A 199 -10.59 3.20 4.16
CA GLU A 199 -9.20 3.24 4.60
C GLU A 199 -9.09 2.69 6.03
N ALA A 200 -8.30 1.64 6.22
CA ALA A 200 -8.28 0.91 7.48
C ALA A 200 -6.89 0.44 7.90
N ILE A 201 -6.66 0.37 9.21
CA ILE A 201 -5.43 -0.15 9.82
C ILE A 201 -5.75 -1.01 11.05
N THR A 202 -4.85 -1.95 11.40
CA THR A 202 -4.91 -2.66 12.69
C THR A 202 -3.80 -2.16 13.61
N LEU A 203 -4.15 -1.86 14.86
CA LEU A 203 -3.21 -1.59 15.96
C LEU A 203 -3.08 -2.87 16.81
N GLU A 204 -1.98 -3.58 16.71
CA GLU A 204 -1.69 -4.79 17.47
C GLU A 204 -0.78 -4.47 18.66
N GLY A 205 -1.24 -4.72 19.88
CA GLY A 205 -0.54 -4.34 21.11
C GLY A 205 0.09 -5.53 21.81
N PHE A 206 1.40 -5.45 22.09
CA PHE A 206 2.17 -6.49 22.76
C PHE A 206 2.70 -6.04 24.12
N GLU A 207 2.74 -6.96 25.07
CA GLU A 207 3.48 -6.78 26.32
C GLU A 207 4.97 -7.07 26.15
N LYS A 208 5.80 -6.51 27.02
CA LYS A 208 7.22 -6.83 27.08
C LYS A 208 7.47 -7.88 28.16
N PRO A 209 8.02 -9.06 27.82
CA PRO A 209 8.36 -10.05 28.83
C PRO A 209 9.49 -9.50 29.73
N GLY A 210 9.28 -9.54 31.05
CA GLY A 210 10.32 -9.32 32.06
C GLY A 210 10.55 -7.88 32.55
N GLN A 211 9.74 -6.87 32.18
CA GLN A 211 9.78 -5.55 32.82
C GLN A 211 8.51 -5.32 33.66
N GLN A 212 8.65 -5.35 34.98
CA GLN A 212 7.56 -5.19 35.95
C GLN A 212 7.10 -3.74 36.18
N SER A 213 7.80 -2.73 35.62
CA SER A 213 7.69 -1.33 36.07
C SER A 213 7.06 -0.38 35.03
N SER A 214 5.86 -0.68 34.53
CA SER A 214 5.07 0.33 33.80
C SER A 214 3.63 0.25 34.25
N ASP A 215 3.32 0.95 35.34
CA ASP A 215 2.04 0.88 36.05
C ASP A 215 0.86 1.55 35.33
N GLY A 216 0.92 1.86 34.04
CA GLY A 216 -0.19 2.58 33.40
C GLY A 216 -0.18 2.77 31.89
N ASN A 217 0.07 1.72 31.10
CA ASN A 217 0.17 1.89 29.64
C ASN A 217 -1.20 1.83 28.94
N PHE A 218 -2.21 1.22 29.56
CA PHE A 218 -3.53 1.08 28.93
C PHE A 218 -4.24 2.43 28.73
N TYR A 219 -4.08 3.36 29.68
CA TYR A 219 -4.61 4.72 29.55
C TYR A 219 -3.97 5.47 28.37
N GLN A 220 -2.65 5.30 28.17
CA GLN A 220 -1.95 5.86 27.02
C GLN A 220 -2.51 5.30 25.70
N VAL A 221 -2.81 4.00 25.64
CA VAL A 221 -3.42 3.37 24.45
C VAL A 221 -4.81 3.96 24.17
N GLY A 222 -5.61 4.21 25.20
CA GLY A 222 -6.87 4.95 25.06
C GLY A 222 -6.69 6.35 24.48
N ARG A 223 -5.65 7.09 24.92
CA ARG A 223 -5.30 8.40 24.35
C ARG A 223 -4.83 8.31 22.90
N ILE A 224 -4.12 7.25 22.50
CA ILE A 224 -3.75 7.01 21.10
C ILE A 224 -5.01 6.82 20.26
N VAL A 225 -5.91 5.91 20.66
CA VAL A 225 -7.17 5.66 19.92
C VAL A 225 -8.03 6.91 19.85
N GLU A 226 -8.20 7.65 20.96
CA GLU A 226 -8.89 8.93 20.95
C GLU A 226 -8.25 9.92 19.98
N SER A 227 -6.93 10.05 19.99
CA SER A 227 -6.21 11.01 19.16
C SER A 227 -6.34 10.69 17.67
N ILE A 228 -6.28 9.42 17.30
CA ILE A 228 -6.50 8.97 15.92
C ILE A 228 -7.95 9.27 15.52
N VAL A 229 -8.95 8.83 16.30
CA VAL A 229 -10.37 9.05 15.99
C VAL A 229 -10.71 10.54 15.93
N ARG A 230 -10.14 11.38 16.80
CA ARG A 230 -10.30 12.84 16.76
C ARG A 230 -9.68 13.46 15.52
N SER A 231 -8.51 12.99 15.10
CA SER A 231 -7.86 13.45 13.87
C SER A 231 -8.74 13.12 12.65
N LEU A 232 -9.27 11.90 12.59
CA LEU A 232 -10.18 11.45 11.53
C LEU A 232 -11.53 12.16 11.56
N ASN A 233 -12.05 12.45 12.75
CA ASN A 233 -13.28 13.22 12.94
C ASN A 233 -13.18 14.62 12.34
N ASN A 234 -12.00 15.24 12.42
CA ASN A 234 -11.75 16.60 11.94
C ASN A 234 -11.41 16.68 10.44
N LEU A 235 -11.17 15.56 9.76
CA LEU A 235 -10.99 15.56 8.31
C LEU A 235 -12.30 15.96 7.62
N LEU A 236 -12.28 16.98 6.78
CA LEU A 236 -13.47 17.37 6.01
C LEU A 236 -13.68 16.50 4.76
N GLU A 237 -12.59 15.95 4.24
CA GLU A 237 -12.57 15.18 3.00
C GLU A 237 -11.94 13.82 3.21
N ARG A 238 -12.24 12.89 2.30
CA ARG A 238 -11.58 11.58 2.22
C ARG A 238 -10.08 11.73 2.00
N PHE A 239 -9.31 10.73 2.39
CA PHE A 239 -7.90 10.65 2.03
C PHE A 239 -7.74 10.59 0.51
N HIS A 240 -7.07 11.58 -0.07
CA HIS A 240 -6.89 11.67 -1.53
C HIS A 240 -5.54 12.23 -2.00
N GLN A 241 -4.80 12.95 -1.14
CA GLN A 241 -3.54 13.61 -1.54
C GLN A 241 -2.30 12.71 -1.39
N SER A 242 -2.27 11.84 -0.39
CA SER A 242 -1.10 11.03 -0.08
C SER A 242 -1.13 9.66 -0.78
N TYR A 243 -0.02 8.93 -0.69
CA TYR A 243 0.24 7.75 -1.52
C TYR A 243 -0.56 6.52 -1.09
N PHE A 244 -1.02 5.74 -2.09
CA PHE A 244 -1.64 4.41 -1.93
C PHE A 244 -0.68 3.26 -2.29
N PHE A 245 0.43 3.57 -2.95
CA PHE A 245 1.46 2.61 -3.33
C PHE A 245 2.80 3.06 -2.76
N TYR A 246 3.21 2.39 -1.68
CA TYR A 246 4.44 2.67 -0.97
C TYR A 246 4.97 1.39 -0.34
N LEU A 247 6.26 1.40 -0.02
CA LEU A 247 6.91 0.35 0.76
C LEU A 247 7.58 0.96 1.99
N LEU A 248 7.53 0.25 3.11
CA LEU A 248 8.00 0.73 4.41
C LEU A 248 9.26 -0.03 4.86
N PRO A 249 10.46 0.57 4.71
CA PRO A 249 11.68 0.02 5.30
C PRO A 249 11.80 0.25 6.82
N SER A 250 11.07 1.23 7.38
CA SER A 250 11.03 1.57 8.81
C SER A 250 9.68 2.20 9.16
N THR A 251 9.44 2.52 10.44
CA THR A 251 8.18 3.17 10.85
C THR A 251 8.13 4.66 10.50
N ASP A 252 9.29 5.28 10.25
CA ASP A 252 9.44 6.72 9.98
C ASP A 252 9.81 7.05 8.51
N THR A 253 10.10 6.05 7.67
CA THR A 253 10.47 6.28 6.26
C THR A 253 9.69 5.37 5.32
N TYR A 254 9.44 5.88 4.11
CA TYR A 254 8.74 5.17 3.04
C TYR A 254 9.46 5.32 1.70
N ILE A 255 9.23 4.37 0.81
CA ILE A 255 9.68 4.37 -0.58
C ILE A 255 8.43 4.51 -1.46
N SER A 256 8.33 5.61 -2.20
CA SER A 256 7.19 5.86 -3.10
C SER A 256 7.26 5.00 -4.36
N ILE A 257 6.08 4.77 -4.98
CA ILE A 257 5.94 4.09 -6.27
C ILE A 257 6.91 4.61 -7.33
N GLY A 258 7.15 5.93 -7.40
CA GLY A 258 8.02 6.54 -8.40
C GLY A 258 9.49 6.08 -8.35
N LEU A 259 9.95 5.59 -7.20
CA LEU A 259 11.31 5.07 -7.02
C LEU A 259 11.44 3.63 -7.51
N TYR A 260 10.55 2.74 -7.05
CA TYR A 260 10.69 1.31 -7.35
C TYR A 260 10.06 0.89 -8.69
N ILE A 261 9.13 1.68 -9.26
CA ILE A 261 8.50 1.37 -10.55
C ILE A 261 9.52 1.33 -11.69
N ARG A 262 10.61 2.09 -11.60
CA ARG A 262 11.68 2.11 -12.61
C ARG A 262 12.39 0.76 -12.68
N SER A 263 12.71 0.18 -11.52
CA SER A 263 13.31 -1.15 -11.44
C SER A 263 12.36 -2.22 -11.98
N LEU A 264 11.07 -2.12 -11.69
CA LEU A 264 10.06 -3.04 -12.22
C LEU A 264 9.95 -2.92 -13.76
N ALA A 265 9.92 -1.71 -14.30
CA ALA A 265 9.87 -1.47 -15.74
C ALA A 265 11.07 -2.06 -16.48
N LEU A 266 12.27 -1.98 -15.90
CA LEU A 266 13.48 -2.60 -16.47
C LEU A 266 13.37 -4.14 -16.50
N ILE A 267 12.86 -4.75 -15.44
CA ILE A 267 12.64 -6.22 -15.39
C ILE A 267 11.61 -6.65 -16.43
N ILE A 268 10.48 -5.95 -16.51
CA ILE A 268 9.43 -6.21 -17.50
C ILE A 268 9.96 -6.01 -18.93
N GLY A 269 10.77 -4.96 -19.14
CA GLY A 269 11.41 -4.68 -20.43
C GLY A 269 12.26 -5.86 -20.92
N GLY A 270 13.05 -6.48 -20.03
CA GLY A 270 13.81 -7.68 -20.37
C GLY A 270 12.93 -8.87 -20.79
N ILE A 271 11.81 -9.09 -20.09
CA ILE A 271 10.83 -10.13 -20.44
C ILE A 271 10.20 -9.84 -21.81
N PHE A 272 9.87 -8.58 -22.08
CA PHE A 272 9.28 -8.15 -23.35
C PHE A 272 10.23 -8.37 -24.53
N VAL A 273 11.51 -8.02 -24.38
CA VAL A 273 12.54 -8.27 -25.39
C VAL A 273 12.67 -9.77 -25.69
N LYS A 274 12.66 -10.62 -24.64
CA LYS A 274 12.70 -12.08 -24.81
C LYS A 274 11.45 -12.62 -25.51
N ALA A 275 10.26 -12.15 -25.12
CA ALA A 275 9.01 -12.55 -25.74
C ALA A 275 8.98 -12.15 -27.22
N PHE A 276 9.45 -10.94 -27.53
CA PHE A 276 9.57 -10.44 -28.89
C PHE A 276 10.56 -11.27 -29.73
N SER A 277 11.74 -11.57 -29.19
CA SER A 277 12.72 -12.44 -29.87
C SER A 277 12.14 -13.84 -30.15
N MET A 278 11.38 -14.40 -29.21
CA MET A 278 10.72 -15.69 -29.40
C MET A 278 9.64 -15.63 -30.49
N TRP A 279 8.85 -14.56 -30.52
CA TRP A 279 7.84 -14.34 -31.57
C TRP A 279 8.46 -14.21 -32.96
N GLN A 280 9.56 -13.44 -33.09
CA GLN A 280 10.29 -13.34 -34.36
C GLN A 280 10.79 -14.70 -34.86
N ARG A 281 11.33 -15.54 -33.95
CA ARG A 281 11.78 -16.89 -34.31
C ARG A 281 10.64 -17.76 -34.84
N LEU A 282 9.45 -17.67 -34.24
CA LEU A 282 8.27 -18.42 -34.71
C LEU A 282 7.82 -17.98 -36.11
N GLN A 283 7.86 -16.67 -36.41
CA GLN A 283 7.52 -16.16 -37.74
C GLN A 283 8.50 -16.66 -38.81
N VAL A 284 9.80 -16.67 -38.51
CA VAL A 284 10.82 -17.22 -39.42
C VAL A 284 10.62 -18.73 -39.64
N SER A 285 10.31 -19.48 -38.58
CA SER A 285 10.04 -20.93 -38.68
C SER A 285 8.79 -21.23 -39.54
N ALA A 286 7.68 -20.51 -39.35
CA ALA A 286 6.47 -20.66 -40.16
C ALA A 286 6.74 -20.38 -41.65
N SER A 287 7.48 -19.31 -41.95
CA SER A 287 7.87 -18.98 -43.33
C SER A 287 8.80 -20.03 -43.99
N THR A 288 9.48 -20.86 -43.19
CA THR A 288 10.39 -21.92 -43.68
C THR A 288 9.64 -23.22 -43.96
N GLU A 289 8.58 -23.53 -43.20
CA GLU A 289 7.68 -24.67 -43.47
C GLU A 289 6.81 -24.44 -44.70
N ASP A 290 6.27 -23.23 -44.89
CA ASP A 290 5.51 -22.86 -46.09
C ASP A 290 6.37 -22.91 -47.37
N LYS A 291 7.67 -22.60 -47.26
CA LYS A 291 8.63 -22.73 -48.38
C LYS A 291 9.01 -24.17 -48.71
N LYS A 292 8.90 -25.12 -47.78
CA LYS A 292 9.14 -26.55 -48.05
C LYS A 292 7.97 -27.21 -48.79
N ASN A 293 6.74 -26.74 -48.59
CA ASN A 293 5.55 -27.25 -49.28
C ASN A 293 5.28 -26.59 -50.64
N THR A 294 6.00 -25.51 -50.98
CA THR A 294 5.77 -24.73 -52.20
C THR A 294 7.06 -24.58 -53.00
N VAL A 295 7.58 -25.70 -53.53
CA VAL A 295 8.57 -25.62 -54.60
C VAL A 295 7.79 -25.24 -55.87
N VAL A 296 7.76 -23.93 -56.18
CA VAL A 296 7.83 -23.32 -57.53
C VAL A 296 7.28 -21.89 -57.47
N LYS A 297 8.06 -20.98 -58.08
CA LYS A 297 7.84 -19.55 -58.40
C LYS A 297 8.13 -18.52 -57.32
N GLN A 298 9.29 -17.89 -57.51
CA GLN A 298 9.62 -16.54 -57.07
C GLN A 298 8.48 -15.55 -57.36
N SER A 299 8.04 -14.86 -56.32
CA SER A 299 7.60 -13.48 -56.39
C SER A 299 8.24 -12.73 -55.22
N LYS A 300 8.87 -11.58 -55.52
CA LYS A 300 9.33 -10.61 -54.54
C LYS A 300 8.15 -10.22 -53.65
N ASP A 301 8.08 -10.81 -52.46
CA ASP A 301 7.17 -10.33 -51.45
C ASP A 301 7.90 -9.20 -50.71
N ASN A 302 7.40 -7.96 -50.84
CA ASN A 302 7.79 -6.83 -50.01
C ASN A 302 7.21 -7.05 -48.61
N GLY A 303 7.62 -8.14 -47.97
CA GLY A 303 7.30 -8.41 -46.58
C GLY A 303 7.92 -7.28 -45.77
N PHE A 304 7.07 -6.47 -45.13
CA PHE A 304 7.50 -5.49 -44.15
C PHE A 304 8.50 -6.17 -43.21
N ASP A 305 9.77 -5.75 -43.27
CA ASP A 305 10.82 -6.37 -42.48
C ASP A 305 10.66 -5.88 -41.03
N ILE A 306 9.81 -6.60 -40.29
CA ILE A 306 9.44 -6.29 -38.91
C ILE A 306 10.69 -6.18 -38.03
N GLY A 307 11.78 -6.87 -38.39
CA GLY A 307 13.08 -6.73 -37.74
C GLY A 307 13.68 -5.32 -37.86
N VAL A 308 13.61 -4.73 -39.06
CA VAL A 308 14.10 -3.36 -39.31
C VAL A 308 13.23 -2.36 -38.56
N ILE A 309 11.90 -2.46 -38.64
CA ILE A 309 10.99 -1.57 -37.91
C ILE A 309 11.22 -1.66 -36.40
N THR A 310 11.43 -2.86 -35.87
CA THR A 310 11.63 -3.02 -34.43
C THR A 310 13.01 -2.51 -33.99
N SER A 311 14.04 -2.66 -34.83
CA SER A 311 15.35 -2.06 -34.61
C SER A 311 15.27 -0.53 -34.56
N GLU A 312 14.51 0.09 -35.47
CA GLU A 312 14.30 1.54 -35.49
C GLU A 312 13.53 2.03 -34.25
N ILE A 313 12.47 1.31 -33.85
CA ILE A 313 11.72 1.62 -32.62
C ILE A 313 12.63 1.49 -31.40
N LEU A 314 13.46 0.45 -31.33
CA LEU A 314 14.38 0.21 -30.22
C LEU A 314 15.44 1.31 -30.15
N TRP A 315 16.03 1.71 -31.28
CA TRP A 315 16.95 2.84 -31.34
C TRP A 315 16.30 4.15 -30.91
N ALA A 316 15.08 4.43 -31.36
CA ALA A 316 14.34 5.63 -30.96
C ALA A 316 14.12 5.68 -29.42
N HIS A 317 13.81 4.54 -28.79
CA HIS A 317 13.65 4.46 -27.34
C HIS A 317 14.98 4.57 -26.59
N ILE A 318 16.07 3.95 -27.08
CA ILE A 318 17.41 4.12 -26.49
C ILE A 318 17.84 5.59 -26.54
N CYS A 319 17.69 6.25 -27.69
CA CYS A 319 17.98 7.66 -27.84
C CYS A 319 17.10 8.52 -26.93
N GLY A 320 15.79 8.21 -26.83
CA GLY A 320 14.86 8.90 -25.94
C GLY A 320 15.28 8.80 -24.47
N VAL A 321 15.68 7.61 -23.99
CA VAL A 321 16.18 7.41 -22.63
C VAL A 321 17.51 8.14 -22.39
N ALA A 322 18.41 8.14 -23.38
CA ALA A 322 19.67 8.88 -23.30
C ALA A 322 19.44 10.40 -23.20
N ILE A 323 18.48 10.95 -23.96
CA ILE A 323 18.09 12.36 -23.89
C ILE A 323 17.43 12.67 -22.54
N ALA A 324 16.55 11.80 -22.04
CA ALA A 324 15.87 11.99 -20.76
C ALA A 324 16.83 11.98 -19.55
N THR A 325 17.94 11.24 -19.63
CA THR A 325 18.98 11.19 -18.57
C THR A 325 20.08 12.23 -18.76
N SER A 326 20.16 12.86 -19.94
CA SER A 326 21.18 13.85 -20.29
C SER A 326 21.27 15.09 -19.37
N PRO A 327 20.20 15.61 -18.72
CA PRO A 327 20.32 16.79 -17.87
C PRO A 327 21.32 16.63 -16.73
N PHE A 328 21.44 15.42 -16.16
CA PHE A 328 22.41 15.13 -15.10
C PHE A 328 23.86 15.20 -15.62
N ALA A 329 24.12 14.65 -16.81
CA ALA A 329 25.44 14.68 -17.43
C ALA A 329 25.81 16.10 -17.91
N LEU A 330 24.86 16.81 -18.53
CA LEU A 330 25.02 18.18 -19.01
C LEU A 330 25.28 19.16 -17.86
N THR A 331 24.59 19.02 -16.74
CA THR A 331 24.85 19.86 -15.56
C THR A 331 26.22 19.57 -14.93
N TYR A 332 26.68 18.31 -14.93
CA TYR A 332 28.02 17.95 -14.47
C TYR A 332 29.14 18.55 -15.35
N VAL A 333 28.99 18.46 -16.69
CA VAL A 333 29.95 19.04 -17.64
C VAL A 333 29.94 20.58 -17.58
N GLY A 334 28.75 21.19 -17.51
CA GLY A 334 28.59 22.63 -17.37
C GLY A 334 29.27 23.18 -16.13
N LYS A 335 29.14 22.48 -15.00
CA LYS A 335 29.83 22.84 -13.75
C LYS A 335 31.36 22.83 -13.90
N LYS A 336 31.92 21.94 -14.71
CA LYS A 336 33.37 21.88 -14.97
C LYS A 336 33.85 22.99 -15.90
N MET A 337 32.96 23.54 -16.72
CA MET A 337 33.21 24.64 -17.65
C MET A 337 32.73 26.00 -17.13
N ASP A 338 32.34 26.08 -15.86
CA ASP A 338 31.85 27.30 -15.18
C ASP A 338 30.58 27.94 -15.78
N PHE A 339 29.74 27.12 -16.44
CA PHE A 339 28.45 27.57 -16.95
C PHE A 339 27.36 27.50 -15.87
N ARG A 340 26.38 28.41 -15.96
CA ARG A 340 25.14 28.30 -15.17
C ARG A 340 24.40 27.04 -15.60
N THR A 341 23.68 26.42 -14.67
CA THR A 341 22.92 25.17 -14.92
C THR A 341 21.92 25.31 -16.06
N GLU A 342 21.27 26.46 -16.18
CA GLU A 342 20.29 26.77 -17.23
C GLU A 342 20.96 26.78 -18.62
N ASP A 343 22.08 27.49 -18.74
CA ASP A 343 22.84 27.61 -19.99
C ASP A 343 23.40 26.26 -20.44
N SER A 344 23.95 25.47 -19.51
CA SER A 344 24.50 24.15 -19.83
C SER A 344 23.45 23.18 -20.38
N ILE A 345 22.24 23.20 -19.80
CA ILE A 345 21.14 22.37 -20.28
C ILE A 345 20.67 22.85 -21.66
N TYR A 346 20.53 24.16 -21.84
CA TYR A 346 20.12 24.75 -23.12
C TYR A 346 21.08 24.42 -24.26
N PHE A 347 22.37 24.74 -24.10
CA PHE A 347 23.38 24.44 -25.13
C PHE A 347 23.56 22.95 -25.35
N GLY A 348 23.44 22.14 -24.29
CA GLY A 348 23.46 20.69 -24.39
C GLY A 348 22.33 20.13 -25.25
N PHE A 349 21.10 20.59 -25.07
CA PHE A 349 19.98 20.16 -25.90
C PHE A 349 20.05 20.68 -27.33
N VAL A 350 20.55 21.89 -27.54
CA VAL A 350 20.80 22.43 -28.89
C VAL A 350 21.82 21.54 -29.62
N ALA A 351 22.94 21.19 -28.98
CA ALA A 351 23.95 20.32 -29.56
C ALA A 351 23.40 18.92 -29.89
N ILE A 352 22.63 18.33 -28.98
CA ILE A 352 21.97 17.03 -29.20
C ILE A 352 20.99 17.10 -30.39
N THR A 353 20.20 18.17 -30.50
CA THR A 353 19.23 18.37 -31.59
C THR A 353 19.93 18.52 -32.94
N ILE A 354 21.05 19.24 -32.98
CA ILE A 354 21.85 19.37 -34.20
C ILE A 354 22.44 18.00 -34.61
N LEU A 355 22.98 17.25 -33.63
CA LEU A 355 23.52 15.91 -33.88
C LEU A 355 22.46 14.92 -34.39
N THR A 356 21.24 14.95 -33.85
CA THR A 356 20.15 14.08 -34.31
C THR A 356 19.64 14.45 -35.69
N LEU A 357 19.62 15.74 -36.05
CA LEU A 357 19.27 16.18 -37.40
C LEU A 357 20.32 15.80 -38.46
N ILE A 358 21.60 15.71 -38.06
CA ILE A 358 22.71 15.33 -38.96
C ILE A 358 22.83 13.81 -39.12
N TRP A 359 22.40 13.03 -38.11
CA TRP A 359 22.44 11.56 -38.10
C TRP A 359 21.97 10.86 -39.39
N PRO A 360 20.80 11.17 -39.99
CA PRO A 360 20.31 10.50 -41.19
C PRO A 360 21.18 10.74 -42.44
N PHE A 361 22.02 11.79 -42.45
CA PHE A 361 22.96 12.04 -43.55
C PHE A 361 24.22 11.18 -43.47
N TYR A 362 24.60 10.74 -42.27
CA TYR A 362 25.75 9.84 -42.06
C TYR A 362 25.37 8.35 -42.19
N SER A 363 24.14 7.98 -41.85
CA SER A 363 23.67 6.58 -41.85
C SER A 363 23.37 6.01 -43.26
N ARG A 364 23.43 6.82 -44.32
CA ARG A 364 23.16 6.41 -45.72
C ARG A 364 24.42 6.04 -46.53
N ARG A 365 25.57 5.84 -45.88
CA ARG A 365 26.84 5.51 -46.56
C ARG A 365 27.32 4.11 -46.26
#